data_AF-A0AAJ0ZSG9-F1
#
_entry.id   AF-A0AAJ0ZSG9-F1
#
_cell.length_a   1.000
_cell.length_b   1.000
_cell.length_c   1.000
_cell.angle_alpha   90.00
_cell.angle_beta   90.00
_cell.angle_gamma   90.00
#
_symmetry.space_group_name_H-M   'P 1'
#
loop_
_entity.id
_entity.type
_entity.pdbx_description
1 polymer ?
#
loop_
_entity_poly.entity_id
_entity_poly.type
_entity_poly.pdbx_seq_one_letter_code
_entity_poly.pdbx_strand_id
1 'polypeptide(L)' 'MKALIEIETDDPKTVADALRPDIEAKHFSVELRPSKDKLNITIHADSIGKLTAGINSCLRLVRAAKSAQEVK' A
#
# COMPACT_ATOMS: atom_id res chain seq x y z
N MET A 1 12.35 5.28 10.72
CA MET A 1 11.00 5.86 10.89
C MET A 1 9.97 4.90 10.33
N LYS A 2 8.71 4.96 10.79
CA LYS A 2 7.62 4.13 10.25
C LYS A 2 6.31 4.89 10.10
N ALA A 3 5.48 4.48 9.15
CA ALA A 3 4.11 4.91 8.97
C ALA A 3 3.19 3.68 8.94
N LEU A 4 1.98 3.83 9.49
CA LEU A 4 0.95 2.82 9.53
C LEU A 4 -0.28 3.38 8.81
N ILE A 5 -0.79 2.64 7.84
CA ILE A 5 -2.00 2.99 7.09
C ILE A 5 -2.96 1.81 7.19
N GLU A 6 -4.17 2.08 7.66
CA GLU A 6 -5.28 1.12 7.63
C GLU A 6 -6.27 1.57 6.55
N ILE A 7 -6.67 0.64 5.71
CA ILE A 7 -7.61 0.87 4.61
C ILE A 7 -8.73 -0.14 4.73
N GLU A 8 -9.95 0.33 4.97
CA GLU A 8 -11.15 -0.50 4.93
C GLU A 8 -11.49 -0.83 3.47
N THR A 9 -11.69 -2.11 3.19
CA THR A 9 -12.01 -2.59 1.83
C THR A 9 -12.61 -3.99 1.90
N ASP A 10 -13.57 -4.26 1.03
CA ASP A 10 -14.20 -5.55 0.81
C ASP A 10 -13.27 -6.58 0.13
N ASP A 11 -12.29 -6.12 -0.64
CA ASP A 11 -11.29 -6.97 -1.31
C ASP A 11 -9.83 -6.57 -0.98
N PRO A 12 -9.37 -6.78 0.27
CA PRO A 12 -8.03 -6.41 0.70
C PRO A 12 -6.92 -7.22 0.03
N LYS A 13 -7.22 -8.43 -0.46
CA LYS A 13 -6.24 -9.29 -1.13
C LYS A 13 -5.86 -8.73 -2.49
N THR A 14 -6.83 -8.35 -3.31
CA THR A 14 -6.56 -7.74 -4.62
C THR A 14 -5.80 -6.42 -4.49
N VAL A 15 -6.15 -5.60 -3.49
CA VAL A 15 -5.42 -4.36 -3.22
C VAL A 15 -3.98 -4.65 -2.79
N ALA A 16 -3.76 -5.66 -1.94
CA ALA A 16 -2.41 -6.07 -1.53
C ALA A 16 -1.58 -6.61 -2.69
N ASP A 17 -2.17 -7.41 -3.58
CA ASP A 17 -1.49 -7.96 -4.75
C ASP A 17 -1.09 -6.86 -5.75
N ALA A 18 -1.91 -5.82 -5.92
CA ALA A 18 -1.59 -4.65 -6.73
C ALA A 18 -0.43 -3.81 -6.16
N LEU A 19 -0.18 -3.87 -4.84
CA LEU A 19 0.89 -3.14 -4.16
C LEU A 19 2.25 -3.85 -4.23
N ARG A 20 2.29 -5.19 -4.35
CA ARG A 20 3.52 -6.01 -4.34
C ARG A 20 4.60 -5.61 -5.37
N PRO A 21 4.28 -5.29 -6.64
CA PRO A 21 5.30 -5.02 -7.66
C PRO A 21 6.16 -3.78 -7.39
N ASP A 22 5.67 -2.82 -6.61
CA ASP A 22 6.34 -1.54 -6.35
C ASP A 22 7.22 -1.57 -5.08
N ILE A 23 7.15 -2.66 -4.29
CA ILE A 23 7.91 -2.83 -3.03
C ILE A 23 9.37 -3.20 -3.30
N GLU A 24 9.65 -3.93 -4.37
CA GLU A 24 11.02 -4.37 -4.70
C GLU A 24 11.88 -3.27 -5.35
N ALA A 25 11.26 -2.16 -5.79
CA ALA A 25 11.92 -1.17 -6.62
C ALA A 25 12.47 0.06 -5.86
N LYS A 26 12.28 0.19 -4.53
CA LYS A 26 12.52 1.48 -3.84
C LYS A 26 13.22 1.36 -2.48
N HIS A 27 13.91 2.43 -2.09
CA HIS A 27 14.71 2.58 -0.85
C HIS A 27 13.91 2.59 0.47
N PHE A 28 12.73 1.97 0.52
CA PHE A 28 11.87 1.84 1.70
C PHE A 28 11.26 0.43 1.69
N SER A 29 11.00 -0.13 2.87
CA SER A 29 10.33 -1.44 2.97
C SER A 29 8.85 -1.27 3.30
N VAL A 30 8.03 -2.17 2.77
CA VAL A 30 6.59 -2.19 2.99
C VAL A 30 6.16 -3.58 3.43
N GLU A 31 5.44 -3.66 4.54
CA GLU A 31 4.71 -4.87 4.95
C GLU A 31 3.23 -4.70 4.66
N LEU A 32 2.63 -5.69 4.00
CA LEU A 32 1.21 -5.74 3.69
C LEU A 32 0.56 -6.86 4.51
N ARG A 33 -0.47 -6.51 5.28
CA ARG A 33 -1.26 -7.46 6.09
C ARG A 33 -2.74 -7.34 5.74
N PRO A 34 -3.20 -8.02 4.68
CA PRO A 34 -4.62 -8.11 4.39
C PRO A 34 -5.34 -8.90 5.49
N SER A 35 -6.54 -8.46 5.86
CA SER A 35 -7.49 -9.12 6.77
C SER A 35 -8.82 -9.32 6.03
N LYS A 36 -9.93 -9.61 6.72
CA LYS A 36 -11.23 -9.88 6.05
C LYS A 36 -11.80 -8.64 5.35
N ASP A 37 -11.68 -7.49 6.00
CA ASP A 37 -12.39 -6.23 5.68
C ASP A 37 -11.44 -5.02 5.62
N LYS A 38 -10.14 -5.26 5.70
CA LYS A 38 -9.13 -4.22 5.71
C LYS A 38 -7.77 -4.68 5.24
N LEU A 39 -6.98 -3.72 4.79
CA LEU A 39 -5.57 -3.86 4.49
C LEU A 39 -4.76 -2.96 5.41
N ASN A 40 -3.86 -3.56 6.19
CA ASN A 40 -2.86 -2.83 6.95
C ASN A 40 -1.55 -2.75 6.16
N ILE A 41 -1.02 -1.53 6.04
CA ILE A 41 0.24 -1.23 5.35
C ILE A 41 1.19 -0.60 6.36
N THR A 42 2.35 -1.24 6.55
CA THR A 42 3.44 -0.68 7.36
C THR A 42 4.58 -0.27 6.43
N ILE A 43 5.00 0.98 6.49
CA ILE A 43 6.08 1.52 5.66
C ILE A 43 7.25 1.88 6.57
N HIS A 44 8.45 1.39 6.27
CA HIS A 44 9.67 1.75 6.98
C HIS A 44 10.63 2.51 6.06
N ALA A 45 11.19 3.59 6.58
CA ALA A 45 12.16 4.42 5.87
C ALA A 45 13.17 5.06 6.83
N ASP A 46 14.36 5.38 6.34
CA ASP A 46 15.45 6.03 7.11
C ASP A 46 15.32 7.55 7.22
N SER A 47 14.44 8.16 6.43
CA SER A 47 14.24 9.61 6.33
C SER A 47 12.78 9.95 6.06
N ILE A 48 12.39 11.16 6.44
CA ILE A 48 11.02 11.65 6.22
C ILE A 48 10.68 11.71 4.73
N GLY A 49 11.60 12.15 3.87
CA GLY A 49 11.36 12.24 2.42
C GLY A 49 11.05 10.88 1.80
N LYS A 50 11.81 9.83 2.17
CA LYS A 50 11.52 8.46 1.71
C LYS A 50 10.22 7.92 2.29
N LEU A 51 9.90 8.24 3.55
CA LEU A 51 8.64 7.84 4.17
C LEU A 51 7.44 8.43 3.42
N THR A 52 7.47 9.75 3.13
CA THR A 52 6.41 10.44 2.39
C THR A 52 6.29 9.89 0.95
N ALA A 53 7.41 9.61 0.29
CA ALA A 53 7.40 8.98 -1.03
C ALA A 53 6.75 7.58 -1.00
N GLY A 54 7.05 6.77 0.02
CA GLY A 54 6.42 5.46 0.22
C GLY A 54 4.91 5.56 0.45
N ILE A 55 4.46 6.48 1.32
CA ILE A 55 3.04 6.74 1.58
C ILE A 55 2.31 7.11 0.28
N ASN A 56 2.83 8.09 -0.45
CA ASN A 56 2.24 8.55 -1.72
C ASN A 56 2.16 7.43 -2.76
N SER A 57 3.22 6.61 -2.87
CA SER A 57 3.23 5.46 -3.78
C SER A 57 2.14 4.46 -3.42
N CYS A 58 2.00 4.11 -2.15
CA CYS A 58 0.98 3.16 -1.67
C CYS A 58 -0.44 3.67 -1.96
N LEU A 59 -0.75 4.92 -1.61
CA LEU A 59 -2.07 5.50 -1.84
C LEU A 59 -2.44 5.56 -3.33
N ARG A 60 -1.48 5.87 -4.20
CA ARG A 60 -1.68 5.88 -5.67
C ARG A 60 -2.03 4.49 -6.20
N LEU A 61 -1.35 3.44 -5.71
CA LEU A 61 -1.59 2.06 -6.12
C LEU A 61 -2.94 1.54 -5.63
N VAL A 62 -3.31 1.84 -4.39
CA VAL A 62 -4.64 1.52 -3.85
C VAL A 62 -5.73 2.13 -4.73
N ARG A 63 -5.59 3.41 -5.09
CA ARG A 63 -6.52 4.08 -6.00
C ARG A 63 -6.61 3.37 -7.35
N ALA A 64 -5.46 3.03 -7.95
CA ALA A 64 -5.43 2.33 -9.23
C ALA A 64 -6.11 0.94 -9.16
N ALA A 65 -5.86 0.20 -8.07
CA ALA A 65 -6.48 -1.11 -7.83
C ALA A 65 -8.01 -1.00 -7.72
N LYS A 66 -8.53 0.01 -7.00
CA LYS A 66 -9.97 0.24 -6.88
C LYS A 66 -10.62 0.72 -8.18
N SER A 67 -10.01 1.66 -8.90
CA SER A 67 -10.54 2.10 -10.20
C SER A 67 -10.56 0.97 -11.24
N ALA A 68 -9.63 0.01 -11.18
CA ALA A 68 -9.66 -1.17 -12.05
C ALA A 68 -10.80 -2.15 -11.72
N GLN A 69 -11.33 -2.11 -10.49
CA GLN A 69 -12.50 -2.90 -10.09
C GLN A 69 -13.81 -2.24 -10.53
N GLU A 70 -13.90 -0.91 -10.54
CA GLU A 70 -15.11 -0.18 -10.95
C GLU A 70 -15.40 -0.25 -12.46
N VAL A 71 -14.43 -0.64 -13.28
CA VAL A 71 -14.55 -0.74 -14.75
C VAL A 71 -14.93 -2.17 -15.21
N LYS A 72 -15.05 -3.13 -14.28
CA LYS A 72 -15.48 -4.51 -14.55
C LYS A 72 -16.92 -4.75 -14.16
#